data_AF-A0A920HP29-F1
#
_entry.id   AF-A0A920HP29-F1
#
_cell.length_a   1.000
_cell.length_b   1.000
_cell.length_c   1.000
_cell.angle_alpha   90.00
_cell.angle_beta   90.00
_cell.angle_gamma   90.00
#
_symmetry.space_group_name_H-M   'P 1'
#
loop_
_entity.id
_entity.type
_entity.pdbx_description
1 polymer ?
#
loop_
_entity_poly.entity_id
_entity_poly.type
_entity_poly.pdbx_seq_one_letter_code
_entity_poly.pdbx_strand_id
1 'polypeptide(L)'
;MKRSSVIKQYSEYTGLSLRFVEDFDMRVDPSSFRKELLRDEGYSVGRLDSRYKNSDYMAGGQYPDTDVSSEGFMSAYVSAIHTWFSEIGVEMKMLYQSGDYDVYSSWKHPQEWKGNDFGYVNTVPDIARAQRYNKDFKVYVSCGLYDLATPCFTAENFMYDNSVDMSRVVFSEFEAGHMMYNHQPSFDRFLKEVRNFIISD
;
A
#
# COMPACT_ATOMS: atom_id res chain seq x y z
N MET A 1 -27.91 -6.85 -12.40
CA MET A 1 -27.10 -8.10 -12.46
C MET A 1 -27.61 -9.07 -11.40
N LYS A 2 -27.61 -10.39 -11.67
CA LYS A 2 -27.97 -11.39 -10.66
C LYS A 2 -26.76 -11.60 -9.73
N ARG A 3 -26.96 -11.74 -8.41
CA ARG A 3 -25.86 -11.88 -7.41
C ARG A 3 -24.82 -12.92 -7.84
N SER A 4 -25.26 -14.07 -8.35
CA SER A 4 -24.38 -15.14 -8.81
C SER A 4 -23.47 -14.78 -9.99
N SER A 5 -23.87 -13.85 -10.88
CA SER A 5 -22.98 -13.40 -11.97
C SER A 5 -21.86 -12.50 -11.45
N VAL A 6 -22.15 -11.69 -10.44
CA VAL A 6 -21.17 -10.79 -9.81
C VAL A 6 -20.11 -11.60 -9.07
N ILE A 7 -20.52 -12.63 -8.34
CA ILE A 7 -19.60 -13.52 -7.61
C ILE A 7 -18.65 -14.24 -8.57
N LYS A 8 -19.13 -14.68 -9.73
CA LYS A 8 -18.28 -15.29 -10.77
C LYS A 8 -17.21 -14.32 -11.27
N GLN A 9 -17.61 -13.10 -11.61
CA GLN A 9 -16.66 -12.07 -12.06
C GLN A 9 -15.65 -11.71 -10.96
N TYR A 10 -16.10 -11.59 -9.71
CA TYR A 10 -15.22 -11.35 -8.57
C TYR A 10 -14.16 -12.46 -8.46
N SER A 11 -14.60 -13.71 -8.50
CA SER A 11 -13.71 -14.88 -8.45
C SER A 11 -12.72 -14.89 -9.62
N GLU A 12 -13.17 -14.60 -10.84
CA GLU A 12 -12.31 -14.50 -12.03
C GLU A 12 -11.26 -13.38 -11.92
N TYR A 13 -11.61 -12.21 -11.39
CA TYR A 13 -10.68 -11.09 -11.26
C TYR A 13 -9.70 -11.23 -10.10
N THR A 14 -10.09 -11.92 -9.03
CA THR A 14 -9.28 -12.02 -7.81
C THR A 14 -8.53 -13.34 -7.67
N GLY A 15 -8.91 -14.36 -8.45
CA GLY A 15 -8.40 -15.72 -8.31
C GLY A 15 -8.95 -16.47 -7.08
N LEU A 16 -9.81 -15.83 -6.27
CA LEU A 16 -10.44 -16.47 -5.11
C LEU A 16 -11.49 -17.48 -5.56
N SER A 17 -11.70 -18.53 -4.75
CA SER A 17 -12.78 -19.48 -5.03
C SER A 17 -14.17 -18.84 -4.89
N LEU A 18 -15.13 -19.31 -5.70
CA LEU A 18 -16.54 -18.86 -5.61
C LEU A 18 -17.09 -18.99 -4.19
N ARG A 19 -16.80 -20.13 -3.54
CA ARG A 19 -17.23 -20.41 -2.17
C ARG A 19 -16.68 -19.39 -1.18
N PHE A 20 -15.39 -19.08 -1.28
CA PHE A 20 -14.78 -18.10 -0.39
C PHE A 20 -15.41 -16.70 -0.57
N VAL A 21 -15.62 -16.27 -1.81
CA VAL A 21 -16.31 -15.00 -2.09
C VAL A 21 -17.75 -15.00 -1.56
N GLU A 22 -18.46 -16.13 -1.67
CA GLU A 22 -19.81 -16.32 -1.13
C GLU A 22 -19.85 -16.25 0.40
N ASP A 23 -18.93 -16.95 1.06
CA ASP A 23 -18.81 -17.02 2.52
C ASP A 23 -18.52 -15.64 3.12
N PHE A 24 -17.84 -14.76 2.36
CA PHE A 24 -17.59 -13.36 2.71
C PHE A 24 -18.68 -12.38 2.27
N ASP A 25 -19.78 -12.84 1.66
CA ASP A 25 -20.80 -12.00 1.03
C ASP A 25 -20.20 -10.88 0.15
N MET A 26 -19.19 -11.23 -0.65
CA MET A 26 -18.41 -10.33 -1.52
C MET A 26 -17.65 -9.20 -0.80
N ARG A 27 -17.44 -9.30 0.52
CA ARG A 27 -16.72 -8.32 1.35
C ARG A 27 -15.42 -8.92 1.91
N VAL A 28 -14.59 -9.47 1.03
CA VAL A 28 -13.27 -10.01 1.42
C VAL A 28 -12.37 -8.85 1.82
N ASP A 29 -11.87 -8.86 3.05
CA ASP A 29 -10.89 -7.88 3.53
C ASP A 29 -9.47 -8.22 3.02
N PRO A 30 -8.56 -7.23 2.97
CA PRO A 30 -7.20 -7.45 2.45
C PRO A 30 -6.40 -8.54 3.18
N SER A 31 -6.63 -8.76 4.48
CA SER A 31 -5.89 -9.79 5.22
C SER A 31 -6.42 -11.18 4.88
N SER A 32 -7.73 -11.34 4.80
CA SER A 32 -8.35 -12.58 4.33
C SER A 32 -7.95 -12.91 2.88
N PHE A 33 -7.88 -11.92 1.99
CA PHE A 33 -7.39 -12.09 0.62
C PHE A 33 -5.95 -12.62 0.59
N ARG A 34 -5.04 -11.99 1.34
CA ARG A 34 -3.62 -12.39 1.41
C ARG A 34 -3.43 -13.82 1.90
N LYS A 35 -4.27 -14.25 2.85
CA LYS A 35 -4.25 -15.61 3.39
C LYS A 35 -4.78 -16.65 2.41
N GLU A 36 -5.80 -16.27 1.63
CA GLU A 36 -6.50 -17.20 0.74
C GLU A 36 -5.77 -17.42 -0.60
N LEU A 37 -5.17 -16.36 -1.16
CA LEU A 37 -4.71 -16.33 -2.56
C LEU A 37 -3.85 -17.53 -2.97
N LEU A 38 -2.93 -17.97 -2.10
CA LEU A 38 -2.03 -19.11 -2.35
C LEU A 38 -2.18 -20.21 -1.29
N ARG A 39 -3.35 -20.32 -0.63
CA ARG A 39 -3.57 -21.27 0.46
C ARG A 39 -3.36 -22.73 0.02
N ASP A 40 -3.78 -23.08 -1.19
CA ASP A 40 -3.62 -24.42 -1.75
C ASP A 40 -2.14 -24.81 -1.97
N GLU A 41 -1.25 -23.82 -2.10
CA GLU A 41 0.20 -24.02 -2.13
C GLU A 41 0.84 -23.97 -0.73
N GLY A 42 0.06 -23.69 0.32
CA GLY A 42 0.54 -23.56 1.70
C GLY A 42 1.17 -22.20 2.02
N TYR A 43 0.90 -21.16 1.22
CA TYR A 43 1.51 -19.83 1.39
C TYR A 43 0.49 -18.72 1.65
N SER A 44 0.94 -17.70 2.37
CA SER A 44 0.35 -16.36 2.41
C SER A 44 1.25 -15.36 1.66
N VAL A 45 0.66 -14.30 1.13
CA VAL A 45 1.39 -13.23 0.43
C VAL A 45 1.54 -11.96 1.27
N GLY A 46 2.55 -11.15 0.93
CA GLY A 46 2.86 -9.89 1.60
C GLY A 46 1.76 -8.84 1.47
N ARG A 47 1.63 -7.98 2.50
CA ARG A 47 0.72 -6.82 2.46
C ARG A 47 1.34 -5.66 1.72
N LEU A 48 2.61 -5.36 1.98
CA LEU A 48 3.32 -4.29 1.28
C LEU A 48 3.77 -4.74 -0.12
N ASP A 49 4.00 -6.03 -0.34
CA ASP A 49 4.35 -6.54 -1.67
C ASP A 49 3.92 -8.00 -1.83
N SER A 50 2.87 -8.23 -2.61
CA SER A 50 2.28 -9.57 -2.79
C SER A 50 3.16 -10.54 -3.60
N ARG A 51 4.29 -10.09 -4.14
CA ARG A 51 5.30 -10.96 -4.78
C ARG A 51 6.09 -11.77 -3.73
N TYR A 52 6.10 -11.32 -2.48
CA TYR A 52 6.69 -12.06 -1.37
C TYR A 52 5.66 -13.04 -0.82
N LYS A 53 6.09 -14.28 -0.57
CA LYS A 53 5.25 -15.33 0.02
C LYS A 53 6.00 -16.14 1.07
N ASN A 54 5.30 -16.57 2.12
CA ASN A 54 5.84 -17.46 3.14
C ASN A 54 4.73 -18.36 3.70
N SER A 55 5.11 -19.48 4.30
CA SER A 55 4.19 -20.38 4.99
C SER A 55 3.86 -19.84 6.37
N ASP A 56 2.58 -19.90 6.73
CA ASP A 56 2.15 -19.65 8.11
C ASP A 56 2.22 -20.94 8.93
N TYR A 57 2.26 -20.82 10.27
CA TYR A 57 2.20 -21.94 11.20
C TYR A 57 0.97 -22.81 10.96
N MET A 58 -0.18 -22.18 10.67
CA MET A 58 -1.43 -22.87 10.38
C MET A 58 -2.01 -22.43 9.04
N ALA A 59 -2.01 -23.35 8.07
CA ALA A 59 -2.58 -23.12 6.75
C ALA A 59 -4.08 -22.78 6.79
N GLY A 60 -4.85 -23.33 7.74
CA GLY A 60 -6.30 -23.09 7.89
C GLY A 60 -6.70 -21.82 8.65
N GLY A 61 -5.73 -20.97 9.05
CA GLY A 61 -6.03 -19.71 9.74
C GLY A 61 -6.78 -18.69 8.87
N GLN A 62 -7.43 -17.71 9.49
CA GLN A 62 -8.12 -16.64 8.76
C GLN A 62 -7.17 -15.57 8.22
N TYR A 63 -6.09 -15.30 8.94
CA TYR A 63 -5.13 -14.24 8.63
C TYR A 63 -3.72 -14.83 8.45
N PRO A 64 -2.84 -14.13 7.71
CA PRO A 64 -1.41 -14.44 7.72
C PRO A 64 -0.83 -14.19 9.12
N ASP A 65 0.19 -14.95 9.51
CA ASP A 65 0.83 -14.80 10.82
C ASP A 65 1.63 -13.49 10.92
N THR A 66 2.09 -13.00 9.76
CA THR A 66 2.97 -11.84 9.62
C THR A 66 2.77 -11.16 8.27
N ASP A 67 3.47 -10.05 8.04
CA ASP A 67 3.67 -9.51 6.71
C ASP A 67 5.05 -9.94 6.17
N VAL A 68 5.05 -11.02 5.38
CA VAL A 68 6.27 -11.57 4.76
C VAL A 68 7.04 -10.53 3.95
N SER A 69 6.37 -9.57 3.32
CA SER A 69 7.08 -8.54 2.55
C SER A 69 7.92 -7.65 3.48
N SER A 70 7.36 -7.24 4.62
CA SER A 70 8.07 -6.50 5.66
C SER A 70 9.29 -7.26 6.17
N GLU A 71 9.13 -8.54 6.51
CA GLU A 71 10.24 -9.41 6.93
C GLU A 71 11.33 -9.52 5.87
N GLY A 72 10.95 -9.52 4.59
CA GLY A 72 11.84 -9.66 3.45
C GLY A 72 12.79 -8.48 3.23
N PHE A 73 12.40 -7.24 3.55
CA PHE A 73 13.23 -6.06 3.28
C PHE A 73 13.62 -5.23 4.51
N MET A 74 12.94 -5.36 5.65
CA MET A 74 13.18 -4.48 6.81
C MET A 74 14.59 -4.62 7.38
N SER A 75 15.11 -5.85 7.43
CA SER A 75 16.48 -6.11 7.90
C SER A 75 17.54 -5.45 7.02
N ALA A 76 17.29 -5.37 5.71
CA ALA A 76 18.18 -4.69 4.77
C ALA A 76 18.25 -3.19 5.06
N TYR A 77 17.11 -2.54 5.34
CA TYR A 77 17.09 -1.10 5.67
C TYR A 77 17.79 -0.78 6.99
N VAL A 78 17.52 -1.57 8.04
CA VAL A 78 18.18 -1.39 9.33
C VAL A 78 19.69 -1.56 9.18
N SER A 79 20.13 -2.57 8.44
CA SER A 79 21.56 -2.82 8.19
C SER A 79 22.22 -1.71 7.36
N ALA A 80 21.53 -1.20 6.35
CA ALA A 80 22.03 -0.11 5.50
C ALA A 80 22.21 1.18 6.30
N ILE A 81 21.23 1.54 7.15
CA ILE A 81 21.33 2.72 8.02
C ILE A 81 22.50 2.58 9.00
N HIS A 82 22.64 1.41 9.65
CA HIS A 82 23.75 1.19 10.58
C HIS A 82 25.12 1.30 9.90
N THR A 83 25.25 0.75 8.69
CA THR A 83 26.46 0.86 7.87
C THR A 83 26.76 2.32 7.55
N TRP A 84 25.77 3.03 7.00
CA TRP A 84 25.94 4.42 6.59
C TRP A 84 26.29 5.34 7.77
N PHE A 85 25.63 5.17 8.92
CA PHE A 85 25.91 5.97 10.11
C PHE A 85 27.32 5.73 10.64
N SER A 86 27.81 4.49 10.62
CA SER A 86 29.20 4.18 10.96
C SER A 86 30.18 4.92 10.03
N GLU A 87 29.93 4.92 8.72
CA GLU A 87 30.78 5.57 7.72
C GLU A 87 30.87 7.10 7.91
N ILE A 88 29.79 7.74 8.32
CA ILE A 88 29.77 9.20 8.56
C ILE A 88 30.09 9.59 10.01
N GLY A 89 30.49 8.63 10.85
CA GLY A 89 30.90 8.88 12.24
C GLY A 89 29.75 9.16 13.20
N VAL A 90 28.52 8.71 12.90
CA VAL A 90 27.38 8.80 13.80
C VAL A 90 27.38 7.60 14.75
N GLU A 91 27.67 7.88 16.03
CA GLU A 91 27.59 6.88 17.09
C GLU A 91 26.14 6.64 17.54
N MET A 92 25.60 5.46 17.21
CA MET A 92 24.28 5.03 17.66
C MET A 92 24.35 4.43 19.06
N LYS A 93 23.69 5.07 20.03
CA LYS A 93 23.57 4.57 21.42
C LYS A 93 22.48 3.52 21.61
N MET A 94 21.63 3.35 20.61
CA MET A 94 20.49 2.44 20.59
C MET A 94 20.38 1.78 19.23
N LEU A 95 19.79 0.59 19.17
CA LEU A 95 19.51 -0.09 17.92
C LEU A 95 18.51 0.73 17.11
N TYR A 96 18.76 0.88 15.81
CA TYR A 96 17.80 1.52 14.93
C TYR A 96 16.60 0.60 14.73
N GLN A 97 15.40 1.13 14.98
CA GLN A 97 14.14 0.44 14.73
C GLN A 97 13.47 1.09 13.52
N SER A 98 13.21 0.31 12.47
CA SER A 98 12.51 0.78 11.27
C SER A 98 11.01 1.00 11.50
N GLY A 99 10.48 0.54 12.63
CA GLY A 99 9.13 0.80 13.11
C GLY A 99 9.03 0.47 14.60
N ASP A 100 8.12 1.14 15.30
CA ASP A 100 7.90 0.97 16.74
C ASP A 100 6.40 0.80 17.01
N TYR A 101 6.05 -0.28 17.71
CA TYR A 101 4.65 -0.64 17.98
C TYR A 101 4.00 0.27 19.02
N ASP A 102 4.75 0.74 20.01
CA ASP A 102 4.23 1.59 21.07
C ASP A 102 3.95 2.99 20.51
N VAL A 103 4.83 3.50 19.65
CA VAL A 103 4.59 4.73 18.89
C VAL A 103 3.38 4.58 17.97
N TYR A 104 3.29 3.48 17.22
CA TYR A 104 2.15 3.21 16.34
C TYR A 104 0.83 3.17 17.12
N SER A 105 0.78 2.41 18.23
CA SER A 105 -0.44 2.24 19.03
C SER A 105 -0.83 3.49 19.83
N SER A 106 0.13 4.36 20.16
CA SER A 106 -0.12 5.63 20.86
C SER A 106 -0.35 6.82 19.92
N TRP A 107 -0.23 6.63 18.60
CA TRP A 107 -0.41 7.70 17.63
C TRP A 107 -1.83 8.28 17.70
N LYS A 108 -1.92 9.56 18.02
CA LYS A 108 -3.21 10.27 18.08
C LYS A 108 -3.62 10.69 16.67
N HIS A 109 -4.49 9.90 16.06
CA HIS A 109 -5.34 10.41 14.99
C HIS A 109 -6.29 11.47 15.56
N PRO A 110 -6.62 12.57 14.84
CA PRO A 110 -7.45 13.65 15.38
C PRO A 110 -8.71 13.07 16.05
N GLN A 111 -8.73 13.14 17.38
CA GLN A 111 -9.74 12.49 18.23
C GLN A 111 -11.01 13.36 18.40
N GLU A 112 -11.03 14.57 17.84
CA GLU A 112 -12.16 15.48 18.02
C GLU A 112 -13.30 15.17 17.04
N TRP A 113 -14.22 14.39 17.60
CA TRP A 113 -15.56 14.04 17.15
C TRP A 113 -16.35 15.23 16.57
N LYS A 114 -16.74 15.15 15.29
CA LYS A 114 -17.84 15.96 14.71
C LYS A 114 -18.82 15.10 13.90
N GLY A 115 -19.45 14.11 14.53
CA GLY A 115 -20.58 13.37 13.95
C GLY A 115 -20.52 11.84 14.06
N ASN A 116 -21.36 11.17 13.24
CA ASN A 116 -21.66 9.74 13.31
C ASN A 116 -20.75 8.82 12.47
N ASP A 117 -19.55 9.27 12.10
CA ASP A 117 -18.60 8.43 11.35
C ASP A 117 -17.17 8.79 11.75
N PHE A 118 -16.39 7.81 12.21
CA PHE A 118 -14.93 7.94 12.33
C PHE A 118 -14.28 7.75 10.96
N GLY A 119 -14.81 8.40 9.92
CA GLY A 119 -14.49 8.11 8.52
C GLY A 119 -12.99 8.04 8.22
N TYR A 120 -12.64 7.36 7.13
CA TYR A 120 -11.27 7.28 6.63
C TYR A 120 -10.62 8.67 6.52
N VAL A 121 -9.42 8.85 7.07
CA VAL A 121 -8.66 10.10 6.91
C VAL A 121 -8.42 10.30 5.42
N ASN A 122 -8.98 11.37 4.86
CA ASN A 122 -8.87 11.71 3.46
C ASN A 122 -8.25 13.10 3.31
N THR A 123 -7.03 13.15 2.77
CA THR A 123 -6.27 14.39 2.54
C THR A 123 -6.49 14.95 1.14
N VAL A 124 -7.18 14.22 0.26
CA VAL A 124 -7.38 14.64 -1.14
C VAL A 124 -8.17 15.94 -1.28
N PRO A 125 -9.20 16.24 -0.46
CA PRO A 125 -9.84 17.55 -0.47
C PRO A 125 -8.88 18.73 -0.25
N ASP A 126 -7.80 18.52 0.52
CA ASP A 126 -6.77 19.54 0.74
C ASP A 126 -5.86 19.69 -0.48
N ILE A 127 -5.57 18.60 -1.20
CA ILE A 127 -4.89 18.64 -2.51
C ILE A 127 -5.72 19.44 -3.52
N ALA A 128 -7.02 19.15 -3.62
CA ALA A 128 -7.92 19.89 -4.50
C ALA A 128 -7.99 21.39 -4.12
N ARG A 129 -7.98 21.69 -2.83
CA ARG A 129 -7.92 23.08 -2.33
C ARG A 129 -6.61 23.76 -2.74
N ALA A 130 -5.47 23.09 -2.59
CA ALA A 130 -4.16 23.61 -3.00
C ALA A 130 -4.12 23.90 -4.51
N GLN A 131 -4.65 23.01 -5.34
CA GLN A 131 -4.77 23.20 -6.78
C GLN A 131 -5.64 24.41 -7.18
N ARG A 132 -6.65 24.77 -6.39
CA ARG A 132 -7.47 25.98 -6.64
C ARG A 132 -6.75 27.27 -6.25
N TYR A 133 -5.94 27.25 -5.19
CA TYR A 133 -5.18 28.42 -4.76
C TYR A 133 -3.91 28.64 -5.58
N ASN A 134 -3.34 27.57 -6.12
CA ASN A 134 -2.15 27.63 -6.96
C ASN A 134 -2.41 26.88 -8.26
N LYS A 135 -2.59 27.63 -9.34
CA LYS A 135 -2.81 27.12 -10.71
C LYS A 135 -1.63 26.27 -11.22
N ASP A 136 -0.44 26.46 -10.65
CA ASP A 136 0.79 25.75 -11.01
C ASP A 136 1.06 24.56 -10.07
N PHE A 137 0.18 24.30 -9.09
CA PHE A 137 0.29 23.13 -8.21
C PHE A 137 -0.07 21.85 -9.00
N LYS A 138 0.94 20.99 -9.19
CA LYS A 138 0.83 19.69 -9.85
C LYS A 138 0.93 18.58 -8.81
N VAL A 139 0.36 17.42 -9.10
CA VAL A 139 0.39 16.24 -8.23
C VAL A 139 0.97 15.07 -9.00
N TYR A 140 1.88 14.33 -8.37
CA TYR A 140 2.40 13.07 -8.88
C TYR A 140 2.05 11.98 -7.88
N VAL A 141 1.32 10.96 -8.34
CA VAL A 141 0.93 9.80 -7.54
C VAL A 141 1.58 8.56 -8.13
N SER A 142 2.52 7.99 -7.37
CA SER A 142 3.16 6.72 -7.69
C SER A 142 2.58 5.61 -6.84
N CYS A 143 2.29 4.45 -7.44
CA CYS A 143 1.76 3.30 -6.72
C CYS A 143 2.30 1.99 -7.30
N GLY A 144 2.34 0.96 -6.46
CA GLY A 144 2.74 -0.38 -6.84
C GLY A 144 1.54 -1.28 -7.15
N LEU A 145 1.58 -2.02 -8.25
CA LEU A 145 0.53 -2.97 -8.63
C LEU A 145 0.38 -4.13 -7.63
N TYR A 146 1.45 -4.46 -6.89
CA TYR A 146 1.48 -5.53 -5.90
C TYR A 146 1.31 -5.02 -4.46
N ASP A 147 0.98 -3.73 -4.29
CA ASP A 147 0.70 -3.13 -2.98
C ASP A 147 -0.74 -3.41 -2.54
N LEU A 148 -0.89 -4.20 -1.47
CA LEU A 148 -2.19 -4.50 -0.85
C LEU A 148 -2.44 -3.65 0.40
N ALA A 149 -1.50 -2.80 0.80
CA ALA A 149 -1.65 -1.82 1.87
C ALA A 149 -2.36 -0.56 1.38
N THR A 150 -1.93 -0.02 0.24
CA THR A 150 -2.48 1.18 -0.39
C THR A 150 -2.64 1.00 -1.90
N PRO A 151 -3.64 0.21 -2.35
CA PRO A 151 -3.79 -0.14 -3.76
C PRO A 151 -3.92 1.09 -4.69
N CYS A 152 -3.29 1.02 -5.87
CA CYS A 152 -3.33 2.06 -6.91
C CYS A 152 -4.74 2.59 -7.18
N PHE A 153 -5.68 1.68 -7.40
CA PHE A 153 -7.06 2.01 -7.74
C PHE A 153 -7.78 2.79 -6.64
N THR A 154 -7.46 2.52 -5.37
CA THR A 154 -8.00 3.29 -4.25
C THR A 154 -7.51 4.73 -4.31
N ALA A 155 -6.21 4.95 -4.50
CA ALA A 155 -5.65 6.29 -4.64
C ALA A 155 -6.24 7.04 -5.84
N GLU A 156 -6.43 6.34 -6.97
CA GLU A 156 -7.08 6.89 -8.16
C GLU A 156 -8.52 7.36 -7.88
N ASN A 157 -9.35 6.48 -7.32
CA ASN A 157 -10.74 6.81 -6.98
C ASN A 157 -10.84 8.01 -6.03
N PHE A 158 -10.01 8.05 -4.99
CA PHE A 158 -9.99 9.19 -4.07
C PHE A 158 -9.70 10.51 -4.80
N MET A 159 -8.79 10.52 -5.79
CA MET A 159 -8.48 11.72 -6.57
C MET A 159 -9.67 12.16 -7.43
N TYR A 160 -10.31 11.23 -8.15
CA TYR A 160 -11.48 11.53 -8.96
C TYR A 160 -12.69 11.99 -8.14
N ASP A 161 -12.93 11.39 -6.98
CA ASP A 161 -14.12 11.65 -6.16
C ASP A 161 -14.05 12.96 -5.37
N ASN A 162 -12.87 13.61 -5.27
CA ASN A 162 -12.65 14.74 -4.38
C ASN A 162 -12.34 16.07 -5.11
N SER A 163 -12.86 16.23 -6.33
CA SER A 163 -12.76 17.48 -7.11
C SER A 163 -11.32 17.95 -7.38
N VAL A 164 -10.39 17.01 -7.47
CA VAL A 164 -9.02 17.28 -7.94
C VAL A 164 -9.07 17.61 -9.42
N ASP A 165 -8.30 18.62 -9.83
CA ASP A 165 -8.06 18.92 -11.22
C ASP A 165 -7.10 17.88 -11.80
N MET A 166 -7.69 16.84 -12.39
CA MET A 166 -7.00 15.70 -12.97
C MET A 166 -6.08 16.06 -14.14
N SER A 167 -6.26 17.23 -14.78
CA SER A 167 -5.35 17.70 -15.83
C SER A 167 -3.96 18.04 -15.31
N ARG A 168 -3.81 18.21 -13.98
CA ARG A 168 -2.55 18.47 -13.28
C ARG A 168 -2.12 17.33 -12.35
N VAL A 169 -2.65 16.13 -12.57
CA VAL A 169 -2.28 14.92 -11.84
C VAL A 169 -1.60 13.96 -12.81
N VAL A 170 -0.44 13.44 -12.40
CA VAL A 170 0.23 12.34 -13.09
C VAL A 170 0.12 11.11 -12.21
N PHE A 171 -0.53 10.07 -12.74
CA PHE A 171 -0.50 8.73 -12.14
C PHE A 171 0.59 7.89 -12.78
N SER A 172 1.33 7.17 -11.93
CA SER A 172 2.33 6.22 -12.39
C SER A 172 2.27 4.93 -11.61
N GLU A 173 2.00 3.85 -12.33
CA GLU A 173 1.92 2.50 -11.81
C GLU A 173 3.22 1.76 -12.07
N PHE A 174 3.67 1.01 -11.07
CA PHE A 174 4.92 0.26 -11.11
C PHE A 174 4.67 -1.23 -10.84
N GLU A 175 5.41 -2.08 -11.54
CA GLU A 175 5.52 -3.54 -11.29
C GLU A 175 6.30 -3.80 -9.99
N ALA A 176 5.76 -3.31 -8.89
CA ALA A 176 6.33 -3.36 -7.55
C ALA A 176 5.25 -3.34 -6.47
N GLY A 177 5.63 -3.59 -5.21
CA GLY A 177 4.78 -3.32 -4.06
C GLY A 177 4.81 -1.86 -3.62
N HIS A 178 4.51 -1.64 -2.34
CA HIS A 178 4.43 -0.36 -1.65
C HIS A 178 5.69 0.51 -1.82
N MET A 179 6.84 -0.13 -1.94
CA MET A 179 8.12 0.53 -2.17
C MET A 179 8.62 0.17 -3.57
N MET A 180 8.23 0.98 -4.56
CA MET A 180 8.70 0.83 -5.95
C MET A 180 10.21 0.76 -6.10
N TYR A 181 10.97 1.36 -5.17
CA TYR A 181 12.42 1.32 -5.18
C TYR A 181 13.05 -0.04 -4.79
N ASN A 182 12.26 -1.02 -4.32
CA ASN A 182 12.74 -2.38 -4.09
C ASN A 182 12.81 -3.23 -5.35
N HIS A 183 12.28 -2.74 -6.48
CA HIS A 183 12.38 -3.38 -7.77
C HIS A 183 13.20 -2.49 -8.70
N GLN A 184 14.43 -2.90 -9.04
CA GLN A 184 15.39 -2.05 -9.74
C GLN A 184 14.83 -1.38 -11.03
N PRO A 185 14.13 -2.10 -11.94
CA PRO A 185 13.52 -1.44 -13.10
C PRO A 185 12.48 -0.38 -12.73
N SER A 186 11.69 -0.62 -11.68
CA SER A 186 10.72 0.35 -11.17
C SER A 186 11.41 1.55 -10.51
N PHE A 187 12.52 1.33 -9.79
CA PHE A 187 13.32 2.40 -9.20
C PHE A 187 13.88 3.36 -10.25
N ASP A 188 14.52 2.82 -11.29
CA ASP A 188 15.14 3.61 -12.35
C ASP A 188 14.10 4.45 -13.09
N ARG A 189 12.93 3.85 -13.37
CA ARG A 189 11.79 4.55 -13.97
C ARG A 189 11.24 5.62 -13.02
N PHE A 190 11.00 5.29 -11.75
CA PHE A 190 10.48 6.23 -10.75
C PHE A 190 11.37 7.45 -10.60
N LEU A 191 12.69 7.27 -10.49
CA LEU A 191 13.64 8.37 -10.41
C LEU A 191 13.61 9.26 -11.65
N LYS A 192 13.50 8.67 -12.85
CA LYS A 192 13.38 9.42 -14.09
C LYS A 192 12.09 10.24 -14.13
N GLU A 193 10.96 9.63 -13.76
CA GLU A 193 9.65 10.29 -13.76
C GLU A 193 9.58 11.42 -12.75
N VAL A 194 10.06 11.22 -11.52
CA VAL A 194 10.11 12.28 -10.49
C VAL A 194 11.01 13.43 -10.94
N ARG A 195 12.18 13.16 -11.51
CA ARG A 195 13.06 14.22 -12.04
C ARG A 195 12.36 15.02 -13.13
N ASN A 196 11.72 14.34 -14.08
CA ASN A 196 10.97 14.98 -15.15
C ASN A 196 9.79 15.81 -14.61
N PHE A 197 9.07 15.29 -13.61
CA PHE A 197 7.96 15.99 -12.98
C PHE A 197 8.40 17.30 -12.33
N ILE A 198 9.52 17.29 -11.59
CA ILE A 198 10.05 18.47 -10.90
C ILE A 198 10.52 19.55 -11.88
N ILE A 199 11.15 19.17 -12.99
CA ILE A 199 11.68 20.12 -13.98
C ILE A 199 10.66 20.53 -15.05
N SER A 200 9.46 19.94 -15.05
CA SER A 200 8.42 20.26 -16.02
C SER A 200 7.72 21.58 -15.67
N ASP A 201 7.80 22.55 -16.58
CA ASP A 201 7.08 23.84 -16.50
C ASP A 201 5.56 23.64 -16.49
#